data_AF-A0A377BE23-F1
#
_entry.id   AF-A0A377BE23-F1
#
_cell.length_a   1.000
_cell.length_b   1.000
_cell.length_c   1.000
_cell.angle_alpha   90.00
_cell.angle_beta   90.00
_cell.angle_gamma   90.00
#
_symmetry.space_group_name_H-M   'P 1'
#
loop_
_entity.id
_entity.type
_entity.pdbx_description
1 polymer ?
#
loop_
_entity_poly.entity_id
_entity_poly.type
_entity_poly.pdbx_seq_one_letter_code
_entity_poly.pdbx_strand_id
1 'polypeptide(L)' 'MNPECQNLPFNVILRRVLSNIDIIMSIKYLDDEDFRFASGIYYKQLHFDDIQKTEGVIMSLKTPR' A
#
# COMPACT_ATOMS: atom_id res chain seq x y z
N MET A 1 -4.46 -9.59 19.72
CA MET A 1 -5.14 -8.30 19.46
C MET A 1 -4.43 -7.23 20.29
N ASN A 2 -4.07 -6.08 19.72
CA ASN A 2 -3.36 -5.03 20.47
C ASN A 2 -4.27 -4.50 21.61
N PRO A 3 -3.85 -4.56 22.89
CA PRO A 3 -4.65 -4.09 24.02
C PRO A 3 -5.04 -2.60 23.92
N GLU A 4 -4.25 -1.78 23.23
CA GLU A 4 -4.54 -0.35 23.03
C GLU A 4 -5.72 -0.09 22.07
N CYS A 5 -6.11 -1.08 21.27
CA CYS A 5 -7.16 -0.95 20.26
C CYS A 5 -8.49 -1.61 20.65
N GLN A 6 -8.64 -2.10 21.89
CA GLN A 6 -9.78 -2.94 22.28
C GLN A 6 -11.12 -2.19 22.37
N ASN A 7 -11.12 -0.88 22.55
CA ASN A 7 -12.33 -0.07 22.76
C ASN A 7 -12.68 0.87 21.60
N LEU A 8 -11.97 0.77 20.47
CA LEU A 8 -12.19 1.66 19.33
C LEU A 8 -13.05 0.96 18.26
N PRO A 9 -14.15 1.58 17.81
CA PRO A 9 -14.92 1.08 16.69
C PRO A 9 -14.06 0.92 15.43
N PHE A 10 -14.29 -0.16 14.67
CA PHE A 10 -13.49 -0.47 13.47
C PHE A 10 -13.40 0.71 12.48
N ASN A 11 -14.50 1.43 12.27
CA ASN A 11 -14.55 2.60 11.40
C ASN A 11 -13.66 3.76 11.89
N VAL A 12 -13.50 3.94 13.21
CA VAL A 12 -12.62 4.96 13.79
C VAL A 12 -11.16 4.60 13.55
N ILE A 13 -10.80 3.33 13.76
CA ILE A 13 -9.45 2.81 13.49
C ILE A 13 -9.13 2.94 12.00
N LEU A 14 -10.02 2.46 11.13
CA LEU A 14 -9.82 2.48 9.68
C LEU A 14 -9.61 3.91 9.16
N ARG A 15 -10.44 4.87 9.58
CA ARG A 15 -10.28 6.28 9.20
C ARG A 15 -8.93 6.84 9.65
N ARG A 16 -8.49 6.54 10.87
CA ARG A 16 -7.22 7.01 11.40
C ARG A 16 -6.02 6.38 10.70
N VAL A 17 -6.11 5.11 10.32
CA VAL A 17 -5.07 4.43 9.54
C VAL A 17 -4.99 5.06 8.14
N LEU A 18 -6.12 5.17 7.44
CA LEU A 18 -6.17 5.71 6.08
C LEU A 18 -5.82 7.21 6.01
N SER A 19 -6.02 7.99 7.09
CA SER A 19 -5.61 9.40 7.10
C SER A 19 -4.10 9.60 7.18
N ASN A 20 -3.38 8.61 7.72
CA ASN A 20 -1.92 8.66 7.95
C ASN A 20 -1.12 7.86 6.92
N ILE A 21 -1.78 7.21 5.96
CA ILE A 21 -1.12 6.45 4.90
C ILE A 21 -1.36 7.15 3.57
N ASP A 22 -0.29 7.52 2.88
CA ASP A 22 -0.37 8.18 1.58
C ASP A 22 -0.40 7.18 0.42
N ILE A 23 0.27 6.03 0.56
CA ILE A 23 0.40 5.00 -0.47
C ILE A 23 0.22 3.61 0.15
N ILE A 24 -0.64 2.79 -0.47
CA ILE A 24 -0.81 1.37 -0.18
C ILE A 24 -0.48 0.60 -1.46
N MET A 25 0.55 -0.24 -1.40
CA MET A 25 0.93 -1.12 -2.50
C MET A 25 0.52 -2.57 -2.18
N SER A 26 -0.21 -3.20 -3.09
CA SER A 26 -0.57 -4.61 -3.01
C SER A 26 0.41 -5.42 -3.86
N ILE A 27 1.12 -6.35 -3.23
CA ILE A 27 2.05 -7.27 -3.89
C ILE A 27 1.40 -8.64 -3.99
N LYS A 28 1.47 -9.27 -5.17
CA LYS A 28 1.06 -10.66 -5.39
C LYS A 28 2.24 -11.49 -5.86
N TYR A 29 2.16 -12.78 -5.56
CA TYR A 29 3.06 -13.80 -6.07
C TYR A 29 2.47 -14.36 -7.37
N LEU A 30 3.31 -14.51 -8.40
CA LEU A 30 2.94 -15.16 -9.66
C LEU A 30 2.99 -16.69 -9.54
N ASP A 31 3.99 -17.19 -8.81
CA ASP A 31 4.30 -18.62 -8.67
C ASP A 31 5.06 -18.90 -7.35
N ASP A 32 5.40 -20.17 -7.13
CA ASP A 32 6.20 -20.65 -6.00
C ASP A 32 7.70 -20.28 -6.12
N GLU A 33 8.13 -19.65 -7.23
CA GLU A 33 9.52 -19.28 -7.52
C GLU A 33 9.87 -17.83 -7.13
N ASP A 34 9.15 -17.28 -6.15
CA ASP A 34 9.41 -15.97 -5.55
C ASP A 34 9.26 -14.78 -6.53
N PHE A 35 8.60 -14.96 -7.68
CA PHE A 35 8.27 -13.84 -8.56
C PHE A 35 7.14 -12.99 -7.99
N ARG A 36 7.48 -11.75 -7.61
CA ARG A 36 6.57 -10.78 -7.00
C ARG A 36 6.27 -9.63 -7.95
N PHE A 37 5.00 -9.25 -8.02
CA PHE A 37 4.58 -8.08 -8.81
C PHE A 37 3.64 -7.19 -8.01
N ALA A 38 3.71 -5.89 -8.26
CA ALA A 38 2.73 -4.94 -7.76
C ALA A 38 1.40 -5.18 -8.50
N SER A 39 0.40 -5.67 -7.78
CA SER A 39 -0.93 -5.96 -8.32
C SER A 39 -1.91 -4.77 -8.21
N GLY A 40 -1.56 -3.77 -7.41
CA GLY A 40 -2.33 -2.54 -7.28
C GLY A 40 -1.60 -1.52 -6.41
N ILE A 41 -1.81 -0.25 -6.72
CA ILE A 41 -1.31 0.87 -5.94
C ILE A 41 -2.50 1.78 -5.67
N TYR A 42 -2.85 1.95 -4.40
CA TYR A 42 -3.76 2.98 -3.93
C TYR A 42 -2.94 4.14 -3.39
N TYR A 43 -3.28 5.35 -3.78
CA TYR A 43 -2.65 6.56 -3.27
C TYR A 43 -3.72 7.58 -2.92
N LYS A 44 -3.44 8.39 -1.90
CA LYS A 44 -4.27 9.54 -1.56
C LYS A 44 -4.19 10.55 -2.71
N GLN A 45 -5.35 10.96 -3.23
CA GLN A 45 -5.46 11.79 -4.45
C GLN A 45 -4.72 13.13 -4.36
N LEU A 46 -4.45 13.62 -3.13
CA LEU A 46 -3.68 14.84 -2.89
C LEU A 46 -2.24 14.79 -3.45
N HIS A 47 -1.70 13.61 -3.75
CA HIS A 47 -0.37 13.40 -4.33
C HIS A 47 -0.39 12.96 -5.79
N PHE A 48 -1.58 12.80 -6.39
CA PHE A 48 -1.72 12.24 -7.74
C PHE A 48 -1.14 13.15 -8.83
N ASP A 49 -1.36 14.46 -8.70
CA ASP A 49 -0.90 15.45 -9.68
C ASP A 49 0.63 15.58 -9.72
N ASP A 50 1.31 15.26 -8.61
CA ASP A 50 2.77 15.21 -8.52
C ASP A 50 3.34 13.86 -9.03
N ILE A 51 2.61 12.75 -8.81
CA ILE A 51 3.03 11.42 -9.25
C ILE A 51 2.88 11.26 -10.78
N GLN A 52 1.86 11.85 -11.41
CA GLN A 52 1.66 11.78 -12.87
C GLN A 52 2.79 12.40 -13.70
N LYS A 53 3.55 13.34 -13.14
CA LYS A 53 4.72 13.93 -13.83
C LYS A 53 5.90 12.97 -13.94
N THR A 54 5.85 11.83 -13.25
CA THR A 54 6.90 10.82 -13.26
C THR A 54 6.41 9.63 -14.09
N GLU A 55 6.61 9.70 -15.41
CA GLU A 55 6.21 8.64 -16.34
C GLU A 55 6.76 7.26 -15.93
N GLY A 56 5.90 6.24 -15.93
CA GLY A 56 6.29 4.84 -16.06
C GLY A 56 6.94 4.17 -14.84
N VAL A 57 6.22 4.05 -13.73
CA VAL A 57 6.69 3.26 -12.58
C VAL A 57 6.13 1.83 -12.63
N ILE A 58 6.75 0.95 -13.42
CA ILE A 58 6.70 -0.50 -13.17
C ILE A 58 7.81 -0.81 -12.16
N MET A 59 7.52 -0.70 -10.86
CA MET A 59 8.46 -1.18 -9.84
C MET A 59 8.42 -2.71 -9.78
N SER A 60 9.31 -3.37 -10.52
CA SER A 60 9.67 -4.76 -10.27
C SER A 60 10.57 -4.79 -9.03
N LEU A 61 9.97 -5.07 -7.87
CA LEU A 61 10.70 -5.24 -6.62
C LEU A 61 11.50 -6.56 -6.68
N LYS A 62 12.73 -6.51 -7.20
CA LYS A 62 13.69 -7.61 -7.00
C LYS A 62 14.11 -7.59 -5.52
N THR A 63 13.64 -8.58 -4.76
CA THR A 63 14.13 -8.85 -3.41
C THR A 63 15.60 -9.32 -3.48
N PRO A 64 16.54 -8.71 -2.74
CA PRO A 64 17.90 -9.20 -2.65
C PRO A 64 17.92 -10.53 -1.88
N ARG A 65 18.72 -11.49 -2.38
CA ARG A 65 18.95 -12.81 -1.77
C ARG A 65 19.74 -12.72 -0.48
#